data_AF-A0A9P4WCG9-F1
#
_entry.id   AF-A0A9P4WCG9-F1
#
_cell.length_a   1.000
_cell.length_b   1.000
_cell.length_c   1.000
_cell.angle_alpha   90.00
_cell.angle_beta   90.00
_cell.angle_gamma   90.00
#
_symmetry.space_group_name_H-M   'P 1'
#
loop_
_entity.id
_entity.type
_entity.pdbx_description
1 polymer ?
#
loop_
_entity_poly.entity_id
_entity_poly.type
_entity_poly.pdbx_seq_one_letter_code
_entity_poly.pdbx_strand_id
1 'polypeptide(L)'
;MAPLPLPPRRGHAAIGAIISSMEPYLPPDTIDRPGYKGCRTTYGLLTTTYQRAAQSPNPEKVYKELQQLENELRRRLHGLNATKGIPAKMTEFLDELKTALEDALAVGVDADFLIAGITDLLEETPETQPEAKPQRVLMMPDTKYKKVKAELVEANRKIQKLNEENNSLVMYVRKLEAERVNWGAT
;
A
#
# COMPACT_ATOMS: atom_id res chain seq x y z
N MET A 1 -6.81 -30.01 18.57
CA MET A 1 -5.58 -30.04 17.77
C MET A 1 -5.03 -28.64 17.72
N ALA A 2 -3.90 -28.38 18.39
CA ALA A 2 -3.18 -27.12 18.26
C ALA A 2 -2.42 -27.13 16.92
N PRO A 3 -2.38 -26.03 16.16
CA PRO A 3 -1.57 -25.97 14.95
C PRO A 3 -0.10 -26.10 15.32
N LEU A 4 0.62 -26.96 14.59
CA LEU A 4 2.06 -27.16 14.74
C LEU A 4 2.79 -25.83 14.47
N PRO A 5 3.86 -25.51 15.22
CA PRO A 5 4.72 -24.39 14.92
C PRO A 5 5.34 -24.61 13.53
N LEU A 6 5.08 -23.69 12.61
CA LEU A 6 5.71 -23.70 11.30
C LEU A 6 7.24 -23.63 11.49
N PRO A 7 8.03 -24.39 10.72
CA PRO A 7 9.48 -24.29 10.80
C PRO A 7 9.91 -22.84 10.55
N PRO A 8 10.99 -22.35 11.21
CA PRO A 8 11.49 -21.00 10.98
C PRO A 8 11.75 -20.84 9.50
N ARG A 9 10.95 -20.00 8.85
CA ARG A 9 11.06 -19.73 7.43
C ARG A 9 12.40 -19.00 7.24
N ARG A 10 13.33 -19.61 6.51
CA ARG A 10 14.68 -19.07 6.28
C ARG A 10 14.81 -18.60 4.83
N GLY A 11 15.69 -17.62 4.60
CA GLY A 11 15.95 -17.10 3.25
C GLY A 11 15.14 -15.85 2.88
N HIS A 12 15.44 -15.29 1.72
CA HIS A 12 14.76 -14.10 1.21
C HIS A 12 13.25 -14.30 1.07
N ALA A 13 12.80 -15.40 0.48
CA ALA A 13 11.39 -15.73 0.27
C ALA A 13 10.56 -15.81 1.56
N ALA A 14 11.14 -16.37 2.61
CA ALA A 14 10.54 -16.45 3.93
C ALA A 14 10.18 -15.06 4.48
N ILE A 15 11.14 -14.13 4.39
CA ILE A 15 10.95 -12.74 4.81
C ILE A 15 9.83 -12.09 4.00
N GLY A 16 9.78 -12.34 2.69
CA GLY A 16 8.68 -11.89 1.84
C GLY A 16 7.31 -12.42 2.28
N ALA A 17 7.23 -13.71 2.62
CA ALA A 17 5.99 -14.34 3.08
C ALA A 17 5.49 -13.78 4.43
N ILE A 18 6.42 -13.50 5.36
CA ILE A 18 6.10 -12.85 6.64
C ILE A 18 5.54 -11.45 6.38
N ILE A 19 6.20 -10.66 5.52
CA ILE A 19 5.73 -9.32 5.12
C ILE A 19 4.31 -9.38 4.57
N SER A 20 4.04 -10.24 3.58
CA SER A 20 2.70 -10.39 3.00
C SER A 20 1.64 -10.82 4.02
N SER A 21 2.01 -11.64 5.00
CA SER A 21 1.09 -12.12 6.04
C SER A 21 0.65 -11.03 7.03
N MET A 22 1.39 -9.92 7.11
CA MET A 22 1.04 -8.78 7.97
C MET A 22 -0.06 -7.87 7.39
N GLU A 23 -0.28 -7.88 6.08
CA GLU A 23 -1.22 -6.98 5.39
C GLU A 23 -2.64 -6.94 6.00
N PRO A 24 -3.27 -8.09 6.33
CA PRO A 24 -4.63 -8.11 6.90
C PRO A 24 -4.73 -7.49 8.30
N TYR A 25 -3.62 -7.38 9.01
CA TYR A 25 -3.57 -6.87 10.38
C TYR A 25 -3.26 -5.36 10.44
N LEU A 26 -3.02 -4.75 9.28
CA LEU A 26 -2.81 -3.31 9.20
C LEU A 26 -4.11 -2.53 9.42
N PRO A 27 -4.01 -1.31 9.95
CA PRO A 27 -5.16 -0.43 10.05
C PRO A 27 -5.84 -0.24 8.69
N PRO A 28 -7.19 -0.20 8.63
CA PRO A 28 -7.92 -0.07 7.37
C PRO A 28 -7.58 1.23 6.64
N ASP A 29 -7.49 1.13 5.32
CA ASP A 29 -7.30 2.23 4.36
C ASP A 29 -8.45 3.25 4.42
N THR A 30 -9.68 2.75 4.63
CA THR A 30 -10.92 3.52 4.54
C THR A 30 -11.10 4.57 5.63
N ILE A 31 -10.29 4.51 6.69
CA ILE A 31 -10.36 5.43 7.82
C ILE A 31 -9.28 6.49 7.66
N ASP A 32 -9.69 7.75 7.46
CA ASP A 32 -8.77 8.88 7.37
C ASP A 32 -8.25 9.31 8.75
N ARG A 33 -7.36 8.49 9.32
CA ARG A 33 -6.59 8.81 10.51
C ARG A 33 -5.11 8.96 10.14
N PRO A 34 -4.45 10.09 10.46
CA PRO A 34 -3.05 10.32 10.12
C PRO A 34 -2.10 9.18 10.54
N GLY A 35 -2.31 8.60 11.72
CA GLY A 35 -1.49 7.47 12.18
C GLY A 35 -1.74 6.16 11.41
N TYR A 36 -2.97 5.92 10.93
CA TYR A 36 -3.32 4.72 10.14
C TYR A 36 -2.63 4.80 8.78
N LYS A 37 -2.72 5.97 8.14
CA LYS A 37 -1.96 6.29 6.93
C LYS A 37 -0.46 6.10 7.16
N GLY A 38 0.07 6.62 8.26
CA GLY A 38 1.48 6.47 8.63
C GLY A 38 1.95 5.01 8.72
N CYS A 39 1.13 4.11 9.29
CA CYS A 39 1.46 2.68 9.33
C CYS A 39 1.43 2.03 7.95
N ARG A 40 0.40 2.30 7.13
CA ARG A 40 0.32 1.76 5.77
C ARG A 40 1.45 2.27 4.88
N THR A 41 1.85 3.53 5.01
CA THR A 41 3.00 4.09 4.28
C THR A 41 4.29 3.39 4.68
N THR A 42 4.54 3.19 5.98
CA THR A 42 5.75 2.48 6.44
C THR A 42 5.75 1.02 5.98
N TYR A 43 4.60 0.35 6.03
CA TYR A 43 4.47 -1.00 5.49
C TYR A 43 4.72 -1.05 3.97
N GLY A 44 4.18 -0.09 3.21
CA GLY A 44 4.46 0.01 1.77
C GLY A 44 5.95 0.26 1.47
N LEU A 45 6.62 1.07 2.29
CA LEU A 45 8.08 1.26 2.21
C LEU A 45 8.84 -0.01 2.56
N LEU A 46 8.38 -0.80 3.54
CA LEU A 46 8.97 -2.08 3.90
C LEU A 46 8.88 -3.07 2.72
N THR A 47 7.69 -3.24 2.13
CA THR A 47 7.46 -4.14 0.98
C THR A 47 8.28 -3.74 -0.25
N THR A 48 8.36 -2.45 -0.56
CA THR A 48 9.12 -1.96 -1.72
C THR A 48 10.63 -2.06 -1.51
N THR A 49 11.12 -1.81 -0.29
CA THR A 49 12.53 -2.01 0.07
C THR A 49 12.92 -3.49 0.01
N TYR A 50 12.03 -4.39 0.44
CA TYR A 50 12.23 -5.84 0.31
C TYR A 50 12.36 -6.27 -1.15
N GLN A 51 11.47 -5.82 -2.02
CA GLN A 51 11.57 -6.13 -3.47
C GLN A 51 12.85 -5.57 -4.10
N ARG A 52 13.31 -4.40 -3.63
CA ARG A 52 14.58 -3.82 -4.08
C ARG A 52 15.79 -4.64 -3.64
N ALA A 53 15.71 -5.37 -2.54
CA ALA A 53 16.83 -6.18 -2.04
C ALA A 53 17.27 -7.22 -3.07
N ALA A 54 16.33 -7.80 -3.83
CA ALA A 54 16.62 -8.77 -4.89
C ALA A 54 17.37 -8.18 -6.11
N GLN A 55 17.32 -6.85 -6.29
CA GLN A 55 17.92 -6.16 -7.44
C GLN A 55 19.08 -5.26 -7.04
N SER A 56 19.38 -5.18 -5.74
CA SER A 56 20.40 -4.27 -5.22
C SER A 56 21.78 -4.87 -5.38
N PRO A 57 22.78 -4.06 -5.79
CA PRO A 57 24.18 -4.50 -5.78
C PRO A 57 24.73 -4.72 -4.37
N ASN A 58 24.07 -4.16 -3.34
CA ASN A 58 24.45 -4.30 -1.93
C ASN A 58 23.23 -4.69 -1.09
N PRO A 59 22.87 -5.99 -1.04
CA PRO A 59 21.68 -6.44 -0.35
C PRO A 59 21.77 -6.29 1.18
N GLU A 60 22.96 -6.45 1.78
CA GLU A 60 23.16 -6.24 3.22
C GLU A 60 22.70 -4.85 3.70
N LYS A 61 22.99 -3.80 2.91
CA LYS A 61 22.55 -2.44 3.23
C LYS A 61 21.02 -2.33 3.18
N VAL A 62 20.39 -2.98 2.21
CA VAL A 62 18.92 -2.99 2.07
C VAL A 62 18.26 -3.75 3.22
N TYR A 63 18.89 -4.82 3.72
CA TYR A 63 18.40 -5.54 4.90
C TYR A 63 18.54 -4.74 6.19
N LYS A 64 19.59 -3.92 6.33
CA LYS A 64 19.68 -2.94 7.44
C LYS A 64 18.58 -1.88 7.34
N GLU A 65 18.26 -1.39 6.14
CA GLU A 65 17.13 -0.48 5.91
C GLU A 65 15.79 -1.17 6.24
N LEU A 66 15.61 -2.44 5.89
CA LEU A 66 14.44 -3.24 6.27
C LEU A 66 14.29 -3.37 7.79
N GLN A 67 15.39 -3.62 8.49
CA GLN A 67 15.39 -3.69 9.96
C GLN A 67 14.98 -2.34 10.59
N GLN A 68 15.43 -1.21 10.04
CA GLN A 68 14.98 0.10 10.49
C GLN A 68 13.49 0.35 10.22
N LEU A 69 12.99 -0.09 9.06
CA LEU A 69 11.58 0.05 8.70
C LEU A 69 10.66 -0.83 9.55
N GLU A 70 11.08 -2.05 9.93
CA GLU A 70 10.35 -2.90 10.89
C GLU A 70 10.21 -2.20 12.25
N ASN A 71 11.32 -1.68 12.80
CA ASN A 71 11.30 -0.96 14.07
C ASN A 71 10.39 0.27 14.03
N GLU A 72 10.43 1.02 12.92
CA GLU A 72 9.55 2.17 12.71
C GLU A 72 8.08 1.76 12.62
N LEU A 73 7.77 0.65 11.93
CA LEU A 73 6.42 0.11 11.84
C LEU A 73 5.91 -0.32 13.22
N ARG A 74 6.72 -1.04 14.00
CA ARG A 74 6.43 -1.44 15.38
C ARG A 74 6.14 -0.21 16.26
N ARG A 75 6.96 0.83 16.17
CA ARG A 75 6.77 2.09 16.91
C ARG A 75 5.43 2.76 16.54
N ARG A 76 5.11 2.85 15.25
CA ARG A 76 3.86 3.48 14.78
C ARG A 76 2.63 2.68 15.18
N LEU A 77 2.69 1.34 15.08
CA LEU A 77 1.61 0.47 15.51
C LEU A 77 1.37 0.57 17.02
N HIS A 78 2.44 0.66 17.81
CA HIS A 78 2.33 0.87 19.25
C HIS A 78 1.71 2.25 19.57
N GLY A 79 2.12 3.30 18.85
CA GLY A 79 1.58 4.65 19.01
C GLY A 79 0.12 4.81 18.61
N LEU A 80 -0.40 3.94 17.73
CA LEU A 80 -1.80 3.97 17.30
C LEU A 80 -2.80 3.48 18.34
N ASN A 81 -2.41 2.47 19.12
CA ASN A 81 -3.29 1.79 20.08
C ASN A 81 -2.63 1.75 21.46
N ALA A 82 -2.24 2.89 22.01
CA ALA A 82 -1.62 2.95 23.34
C ALA A 82 -2.46 2.28 24.45
N THR A 83 -3.79 2.20 24.28
CA THR A 83 -4.74 1.57 25.22
C THR A 83 -5.10 0.12 24.91
N LYS A 84 -4.92 -0.36 23.67
CA LYS A 84 -5.30 -1.74 23.25
C LYS A 84 -4.12 -2.60 22.79
N GLY A 85 -2.93 -2.00 22.63
CA GLY A 85 -1.74 -2.67 22.12
C GLY A 85 -1.80 -2.97 20.62
N ILE A 86 -0.69 -3.51 20.12
CA ILE A 86 -0.60 -4.10 18.78
C ILE A 86 -1.38 -5.43 18.81
N PRO A 87 -2.15 -5.80 17.77
CA PRO A 87 -2.78 -7.12 17.70
C PRO A 87 -1.74 -8.23 17.90
N ALA A 88 -2.03 -9.24 18.74
CA ALA A 88 -1.08 -10.29 19.09
C ALA A 88 -0.43 -10.97 17.86
N LYS A 89 -1.24 -11.28 16.83
CA LYS A 89 -0.74 -11.84 15.56
C LYS A 89 0.20 -10.90 14.80
N MET A 90 -0.05 -9.60 14.84
CA MET A 90 0.87 -8.62 14.24
C MET A 90 2.20 -8.58 15.01
N THR A 91 2.16 -8.70 16.33
CA THR A 91 3.38 -8.82 17.14
C THR A 91 4.17 -10.09 16.81
N GLU A 92 3.49 -11.24 16.68
CA GLU A 92 4.12 -12.50 16.25
C GLU A 92 4.84 -12.35 14.91
N PHE A 93 4.20 -11.76 13.89
CA PHE A 93 4.85 -11.55 12.59
C PHE A 93 6.00 -10.54 12.63
N LEU A 94 5.89 -9.49 13.45
CA LEU A 94 6.97 -8.52 13.61
C LEU A 94 8.17 -9.13 14.35
N ASP A 95 7.93 -10.00 15.34
CA ASP A 95 8.98 -10.74 16.03
C ASP A 95 9.63 -11.77 15.10
N GLU A 96 8.84 -12.52 14.33
CA GLU A 96 9.34 -13.45 13.31
C GLU A 96 10.17 -12.72 12.24
N LEU A 97 9.69 -11.56 11.77
CA LEU A 97 10.42 -10.73 10.81
C LEU A 97 11.75 -10.24 11.39
N LYS A 98 11.75 -9.78 12.64
CA LYS A 98 12.96 -9.31 13.32
C LYS A 98 13.99 -10.43 13.42
N THR A 99 13.58 -11.61 13.90
CA THR A 99 14.49 -12.77 14.01
C THR A 99 15.00 -13.19 12.63
N ALA A 100 14.15 -13.23 11.60
CA ALA A 100 14.57 -13.58 10.25
C ALA A 100 15.57 -12.57 9.66
N LEU A 101 15.39 -11.26 9.93
CA LEU A 101 16.32 -10.22 9.50
C LEU A 101 17.66 -10.28 10.24
N GLU A 102 17.64 -10.54 11.55
CA GLU A 102 18.84 -10.71 12.37
C GLU A 102 19.64 -11.96 11.93
N ASP A 103 18.95 -13.08 11.70
CA ASP A 103 19.55 -14.31 11.19
C ASP A 103 20.15 -14.09 9.79
N ALA A 104 19.43 -13.41 8.89
CA ALA A 104 19.92 -13.10 7.54
C ALA A 104 21.18 -12.21 7.57
N LEU A 105 21.21 -11.20 8.44
CA LEU A 105 22.37 -10.33 8.62
C LEU A 105 23.54 -11.05 9.30
N ALA A 106 23.29 -12.00 10.20
CA ALA A 106 24.31 -12.76 10.90
C ALA A 106 24.97 -13.84 10.02
N VAL A 107 24.16 -14.51 9.18
CA VAL A 107 24.65 -15.51 8.21
C VAL A 107 25.36 -14.84 7.03
N GLY A 108 24.96 -13.62 6.70
CA GLY A 108 25.44 -12.87 5.55
C GLY A 108 24.41 -12.89 4.43
N VAL A 109 24.01 -11.71 3.97
CA VAL A 109 23.09 -11.56 2.85
C VAL A 109 23.93 -11.43 1.58
N ASP A 110 24.27 -12.56 0.97
CA ASP A 110 24.97 -12.64 -0.31
C ASP A 110 24.02 -12.95 -1.47
N ALA A 111 24.56 -12.98 -2.70
CA ALA A 111 23.79 -13.32 -3.88
C ALA A 111 23.22 -14.74 -3.80
N ASP A 112 23.94 -15.67 -3.16
CA ASP A 112 23.53 -17.06 -2.99
C ASP A 112 22.35 -17.19 -2.01
N PHE A 113 22.29 -16.39 -0.96
CA PHE A 113 21.13 -16.30 -0.05
C PHE A 113 19.87 -15.79 -0.76
N LEU A 114 20.02 -14.81 -1.65
CA LEU A 114 18.91 -14.30 -2.46
C LEU A 114 18.47 -15.33 -3.51
N ILE A 115 19.43 -15.97 -4.19
CA ILE A 115 19.17 -17.01 -5.19
C ILE A 115 18.52 -18.22 -4.54
N ALA A 116 19.03 -18.73 -3.41
CA ALA A 116 18.44 -19.83 -2.66
C ALA A 116 16.99 -19.55 -2.28
N GLY A 117 16.69 -18.33 -1.80
CA GLY A 117 15.31 -17.93 -1.52
C GLY A 117 14.42 -17.87 -2.78
N ILE A 118 14.97 -17.50 -3.94
CA ILE A 118 14.22 -17.54 -5.21
C ILE A 118 14.02 -18.98 -5.69
N THR A 119 15.02 -19.84 -5.52
CA THR A 119 14.98 -21.26 -5.90
C THR A 119 14.01 -22.04 -5.01
N ASP A 120 14.01 -21.82 -3.69
CA ASP A 120 13.03 -22.44 -2.77
C ASP A 120 11.60 -22.04 -3.13
N LEU A 121 11.39 -20.78 -3.56
CA LEU A 121 10.08 -20.30 -4.04
C LEU A 121 9.66 -20.94 -5.38
N LEU A 122 10.61 -21.47 -6.15
CA LEU A 122 10.37 -22.20 -7.40
C LEU A 122 10.23 -23.71 -7.16
N GLU A 123 10.93 -24.27 -6.16
CA GLU A 123 10.95 -25.69 -5.82
C GLU A 123 9.80 -26.13 -4.90
N GLU A 124 9.28 -25.27 -4.00
CA GLU A 124 8.06 -25.56 -3.20
C GLU A 124 6.76 -25.62 -4.03
N THR A 125 6.85 -25.46 -5.36
CA THR A 125 5.76 -25.71 -6.30
C THR A 125 5.95 -27.00 -7.12
N PRO A 126 5.72 -28.21 -6.56
CA PRO A 126 5.45 -29.38 -7.37
C PRO A 126 3.99 -29.31 -7.86
N GLU A 127 3.81 -29.04 -9.15
CA GLU A 127 2.62 -29.36 -9.96
C GLU A 127 1.22 -28.97 -9.44
N THR A 128 1.04 -27.79 -8.84
CA THR A 128 -0.28 -27.15 -8.86
C THR A 128 -0.32 -26.17 -10.01
N GLN A 129 -1.28 -26.39 -10.92
CA GLN A 129 -1.63 -25.50 -12.01
C GLN A 129 -1.48 -24.03 -11.59
N PRO A 130 -0.91 -23.15 -12.44
CA PRO A 130 -0.75 -21.76 -12.09
C PRO A 130 -2.13 -21.17 -11.84
N GLU A 131 -2.54 -21.06 -10.57
CA GLU A 131 -3.55 -20.09 -10.19
C GLU A 131 -3.02 -18.77 -10.72
N ALA A 132 -3.76 -18.23 -11.69
CA ALA A 132 -3.39 -17.03 -12.38
C ALA A 132 -3.03 -15.98 -11.31
N LYS A 133 -1.75 -15.59 -11.27
CA LYS A 133 -1.32 -14.30 -10.72
C LYS A 133 -2.47 -13.33 -11.03
N PRO A 134 -3.04 -12.60 -10.06
CA PRO A 134 -4.07 -11.62 -10.38
C PRO A 134 -3.53 -10.83 -11.55
N GLN A 135 -4.21 -10.99 -12.69
CA GLN A 135 -3.75 -10.56 -13.99
C GLN A 135 -3.18 -9.18 -13.77
N ARG A 136 -1.86 -8.98 -14.01
CA ARG A 136 -1.29 -7.63 -14.02
C ARG A 136 -2.31 -6.81 -14.76
N VAL A 137 -2.97 -5.87 -14.07
CA VAL A 137 -4.10 -5.13 -14.63
C VAL A 137 -3.59 -4.67 -15.98
N LEU A 138 -4.14 -5.26 -17.04
CA LEU A 138 -3.73 -4.95 -18.40
C LEU A 138 -3.89 -3.45 -18.47
N MET A 139 -2.76 -2.72 -18.53
CA MET A 139 -2.84 -1.28 -18.75
C MET A 139 -3.76 -1.12 -19.94
N MET A 140 -4.81 -0.30 -19.76
CA MET A 140 -5.71 0.00 -20.86
C MET A 140 -4.84 0.29 -22.09
N PRO A 141 -5.06 -0.38 -23.23
CA PRO A 141 -4.31 -0.10 -24.43
C PRO A 141 -4.25 1.43 -24.63
N ASP A 142 -3.07 1.98 -24.94
CA ASP A 142 -2.85 3.43 -25.00
C ASP A 142 -3.90 4.18 -25.83
N THR A 143 -4.49 3.48 -26.81
CA THR A 143 -5.61 3.94 -27.63
C THR A 143 -6.88 4.22 -26.83
N LYS A 144 -7.25 3.32 -25.90
CA LYS A 144 -8.40 3.49 -25.02
C LYS A 144 -8.13 4.54 -23.95
N TYR A 145 -6.92 4.59 -23.39
CA TYR A 145 -6.53 5.63 -22.43
C TYR A 145 -6.58 7.03 -23.06
N LYS A 146 -6.06 7.21 -24.29
CA LYS A 146 -6.14 8.48 -25.03
C LYS A 146 -7.59 8.89 -25.31
N LYS A 147 -8.46 7.93 -25.65
CA LYS A 147 -9.88 8.20 -25.89
C LYS A 147 -10.59 8.68 -24.62
N VAL A 148 -10.43 7.95 -23.51
CA VAL A 148 -11.03 8.32 -22.21
C VAL A 148 -10.49 9.66 -21.72
N LYS A 149 -9.20 9.94 -21.91
CA LYS A 149 -8.60 11.24 -21.57
C LYS A 149 -9.19 12.39 -22.40
N ALA A 150 -9.42 12.17 -23.70
CA ALA A 150 -10.06 13.17 -24.56
C ALA A 150 -11.52 13.43 -24.14
N GLU A 151 -12.29 12.36 -23.89
CA GLU A 151 -13.67 12.44 -23.39
C GLU A 151 -13.74 13.16 -22.03
N LEU A 152 -12.78 12.92 -21.14
CA LEU A 152 -12.69 13.59 -19.83
C LEU A 152 -12.44 15.11 -19.98
N VAL A 153 -11.56 15.50 -20.90
CA VAL A 153 -11.28 16.92 -21.19
C VAL A 153 -12.52 17.60 -21.78
N GLU A 154 -13.24 16.93 -22.68
CA GLU A 154 -14.47 17.45 -23.27
C GLU A 154 -15.60 17.59 -22.24
N ALA A 155 -15.79 16.57 -21.39
CA ALA A 155 -16.76 16.61 -20.31
C ALA A 155 -16.46 17.73 -19.30
N ASN A 156 -15.18 17.91 -18.93
CA ASN A 156 -14.77 18.99 -18.03
C ASN A 156 -15.00 20.38 -18.64
N ARG A 157 -14.75 20.56 -19.94
CA ARG A 157 -15.09 21.83 -20.63
C ARG A 157 -16.59 22.10 -20.62
N LYS A 158 -17.42 21.07 -20.80
CA LYS A 158 -18.88 21.19 -20.74
C LYS A 158 -19.36 21.55 -19.33
N ILE A 159 -18.80 20.92 -18.30
CA ILE A 159 -19.11 21.24 -16.90
C ILE A 159 -18.71 22.68 -16.57
N GLN A 160 -17.52 23.11 -17.00
CA GLN A 160 -17.06 24.48 -16.79
C GLN A 160 -18.04 25.49 -17.41
N LYS A 161 -18.43 25.29 -18.67
CA LYS A 161 -19.38 26.17 -19.36
C LYS A 161 -20.75 26.23 -18.67
N LEU A 162 -21.28 25.07 -18.26
CA LEU A 162 -22.54 25.00 -17.52
C LEU A 162 -22.46 25.69 -16.15
N ASN A 163 -21.31 25.63 -15.48
CA ASN A 163 -21.10 26.34 -14.22
C ASN A 163 -21.02 27.86 -14.42
N GLU A 164 -20.36 28.32 -15.49
CA GLU A 164 -20.32 29.75 -15.84
C GLU A 164 -21.73 30.27 -16.17
N GLU A 165 -22.50 29.53 -16.98
CA GLU A 165 -23.89 29.84 -17.29
C GLU A 165 -24.77 29.84 -16.03
N ASN A 166 -24.69 28.81 -15.19
CA ASN A 166 -25.43 28.76 -13.92
C ASN A 166 -25.07 29.94 -13.00
N ASN A 167 -23.79 30.27 -12.86
CA ASN A 167 -23.37 31.41 -12.03
C ASN A 167 -23.94 32.73 -12.57
N SER A 168 -23.94 32.92 -13.89
CA SER A 168 -24.54 34.11 -14.52
C SER A 168 -26.05 34.20 -14.29
N LEU A 169 -26.76 33.06 -14.41
CA LEU A 169 -28.20 32.99 -14.19
C LEU A 169 -28.55 33.24 -12.71
N VAL A 170 -27.77 32.67 -11.78
CA VAL A 170 -27.94 32.91 -10.34
C VAL A 170 -27.77 34.39 -10.01
N MET A 171 -26.78 35.06 -10.59
CA MET A 171 -26.59 36.50 -10.41
C MET A 171 -27.74 37.32 -11.01
N TYR A 172 -28.26 36.91 -12.17
CA TYR A 172 -29.41 37.55 -12.79
C TYR A 172 -30.70 37.39 -11.97
N VAL A 173 -30.96 36.18 -11.46
CA VAL A 173 -32.11 35.90 -10.57
C VAL A 173 -32.00 36.72 -9.29
N ARG A 174 -30.83 36.76 -8.64
CA ARG A 174 -30.62 37.59 -7.45
C ARG A 174 -30.89 39.08 -7.71
N LYS A 175 -30.51 39.58 -8.88
CA LYS A 175 -30.77 40.97 -9.28
C LYS A 175 -32.27 41.23 -9.44
N LEU A 176 -32.99 40.33 -10.12
CA LEU A 176 -34.45 40.43 -10.28
C LEU A 176 -35.20 40.29 -8.95
N GLU A 177 -34.75 39.42 -8.06
CA GLU A 177 -35.31 39.27 -6.71
C GLU A 177 -35.09 40.54 -5.88
N ALA A 178 -33.89 41.12 -5.93
CA ALA A 178 -33.60 42.39 -5.25
C ALA A 178 -34.45 43.54 -5.80
N GLU A 179 -34.62 43.63 -7.13
CA GLU A 179 -35.52 44.60 -7.76
C GLU A 179 -36.97 44.37 -7.31
N ARG A 180 -37.45 43.12 -7.29
CA ARG A 180 -38.82 42.78 -6.87
C ARG A 180 -39.10 43.11 -5.39
N VAL A 181 -38.12 42.90 -4.51
CA VAL A 181 -38.21 43.29 -3.09
C VAL A 181 -38.25 44.82 -2.95
N ASN A 182 -37.50 45.55 -3.77
CA ASN A 182 -37.48 47.00 -3.76
C ASN A 182 -38.81 47.61 -4.28
N TRP A 183 -39.44 46.99 -5.27
CA TRP A 183 -40.77 47.39 -5.78
C TRP A 183 -41.95 46.99 -4.87
N GLY A 184 -41.76 46.02 -3.97
CA GLY A 184 -42.77 45.62 -2.98
C GLY A 184 -42.69 46.37 -1.64
N ALA A 185 -41.69 47.24 -1.48
CA ALA A 185 -41.45 48.03 -0.26
C ALA A 185 -41.84 49.52 -0.40
N THR A 186 -42.42 49.90 -1.55
CA THR A 186 -43.11 51.19 -1.80
C THR A 186 -44.61 50.98 -1.85
#